data_AF-G3R549-F1
#
_entry.id   AF-G3R549-F1
#
_cell.length_a   1.000
_cell.length_b   1.000
_cell.length_c   1.000
_cell.angle_alpha   90.00
_cell.angle_beta   90.00
_cell.angle_gamma   90.00
#
_symmetry.space_group_name_H-M   'P 1'
#
loop_
_entity.id
_entity.type
_entity.pdbx_description
1 polymer ?
#
loop_
_entity_poly.entity_id
_entity_poly.type
_entity_poly.pdbx_seq_one_letter_code
_entity_poly.pdbx_strand_id
1 'polypeptide(L)'
;MNGDDTFARRPMVGAQIPEKIQKAFDDIAKYFSKEEWEKMKVSEKIVYVYMKRKYEAMTKLGFKAILPPFMRNKRVADFQGNDFDNDPNRGNQ
;
A
#
# COMPACT_ATOMS: atom_id res chain seq x y z
N MET A 1 -18.11 49.70 18.08
CA MET A 1 -17.91 48.24 18.27
C MET A 1 -18.13 47.61 16.90
N ASN A 2 -17.05 47.31 16.18
CA ASN A 2 -17.11 46.71 14.85
C ASN A 2 -16.81 45.22 15.02
N GLY A 3 -17.86 44.39 14.97
CA GLY A 3 -17.73 42.95 15.01
C GLY A 3 -17.31 42.44 13.63
N ASP A 4 -16.01 42.24 13.44
CA ASP A 4 -15.48 41.53 12.27
C ASP A 4 -15.90 40.06 12.35
N ASP A 5 -17.01 39.77 11.69
CA ASP A 5 -17.56 38.42 11.52
C ASP A 5 -16.71 37.64 10.49
N THR A 6 -15.46 37.39 10.85
CA THR A 6 -14.43 36.79 9.98
C THR A 6 -14.39 35.26 10.05
N PHE A 7 -15.35 34.62 10.71
CA PHE A 7 -15.34 33.16 10.93
C PHE A 7 -16.26 32.35 10.01
N ALA A 8 -17.03 32.99 9.12
CA ALA A 8 -18.08 32.32 8.35
C ALA A 8 -17.64 31.65 7.03
N ARG A 9 -16.36 31.30 6.87
CA ARG A 9 -15.91 30.40 5.79
C ARG A 9 -14.86 29.41 6.29
N ARG A 10 -15.28 28.49 7.16
CA ARG A 10 -14.63 27.18 7.17
C ARG A 10 -14.87 26.59 5.77
N PRO A 11 -13.83 26.32 4.96
CA PRO A 11 -14.05 25.55 3.75
C PRO A 11 -14.59 24.21 4.24
N MET A 12 -15.83 23.92 3.86
CA MET A 12 -16.40 22.60 3.95
C MET A 12 -15.57 21.75 2.99
N VAL A 13 -14.39 21.29 3.46
CA VAL A 13 -13.56 20.31 2.76
C VAL A 13 -14.35 19.02 2.79
N GLY A 14 -15.33 18.95 1.89
CA GLY A 14 -16.09 17.74 1.62
C GLY A 14 -15.10 16.67 1.20
N ALA A 15 -14.90 15.70 2.09
CA ALA A 15 -14.41 14.36 1.78
C ALA A 15 -13.15 14.23 0.90
N GLN A 16 -12.24 15.21 0.86
CA GLN A 16 -10.95 15.02 0.22
C GLN A 16 -10.04 14.25 1.18
N ILE A 17 -9.66 13.03 0.80
CA ILE A 17 -8.62 12.28 1.52
C ILE A 17 -7.38 13.18 1.51
N PRO A 18 -6.85 13.58 2.68
CA PRO A 18 -5.62 14.37 2.74
C PRO A 18 -4.52 13.73 1.91
N GLU A 19 -3.76 14.52 1.15
CA GLU A 19 -2.70 14.03 0.25
C GLU A 19 -1.70 13.08 0.96
N LYS A 20 -1.40 13.37 2.23
CA LYS A 20 -0.60 12.51 3.11
C LYS A 20 -1.18 11.10 3.33
N ILE A 21 -2.50 10.98 3.35
CA ILE A 21 -3.21 9.70 3.47
C ILE A 21 -3.23 9.00 2.11
N GLN A 22 -3.40 9.74 1.01
CA GLN A 22 -3.33 9.16 -0.33
C GLN A 22 -1.96 8.51 -0.58
N LYS A 23 -0.86 9.19 -0.24
CA LYS A 23 0.49 8.62 -0.34
C LYS A 23 0.65 7.34 0.49
N ALA A 24 0.01 7.28 1.66
CA ALA A 24 0.02 6.08 2.50
C ALA A 24 -0.82 4.95 1.91
N PHE A 25 -1.92 5.27 1.21
CA PHE A 25 -2.71 4.31 0.46
C PHE A 25 -1.92 3.74 -0.71
N ASP A 26 -1.22 4.56 -1.48
CA ASP A 26 -0.42 4.10 -2.64
C ASP A 26 0.70 3.13 -2.20
N ASP A 27 1.35 3.43 -1.07
CA ASP A 27 2.40 2.58 -0.49
C ASP A 27 1.86 1.23 0.05
N ILE A 28 0.57 1.16 0.38
CA ILE A 28 -0.11 -0.09 0.76
C ILE A 28 -0.65 -0.83 -0.47
N ALA A 29 -1.14 -0.10 -1.48
CA ALA A 29 -1.78 -0.66 -2.67
C ALA A 29 -0.89 -1.69 -3.39
N LYS A 30 0.43 -1.51 -3.34
CA LYS A 30 1.43 -2.42 -3.93
C LYS A 30 1.38 -3.87 -3.40
N TYR A 31 0.73 -4.11 -2.26
CA TYR A 31 0.58 -5.44 -1.66
C TYR A 31 -0.70 -6.18 -2.08
N PHE A 32 -1.56 -5.53 -2.87
CA PHE A 32 -2.85 -6.05 -3.30
C PHE A 32 -2.94 -6.02 -4.84
N SER A 33 -3.81 -6.83 -5.45
CA SER A 33 -4.19 -6.52 -6.84
C SER A 33 -4.91 -5.19 -6.91
N LYS A 34 -4.90 -4.59 -8.10
CA LYS A 34 -5.75 -3.45 -8.43
C LYS A 34 -7.23 -3.76 -8.13
N GLU A 35 -7.72 -4.93 -8.50
CA GLU A 35 -9.12 -5.33 -8.29
C GLU A 35 -9.47 -5.47 -6.80
N GLU A 36 -8.64 -6.16 -6.01
CA GLU A 36 -8.85 -6.26 -4.55
C GLU A 36 -8.80 -4.88 -3.89
N TRP A 37 -7.84 -4.04 -4.28
CA TRP A 37 -7.66 -2.71 -3.71
C TRP A 37 -8.81 -1.75 -4.05
N GLU A 38 -9.34 -1.81 -5.26
CA GLU A 38 -10.48 -0.99 -5.68
C GLU A 38 -11.78 -1.40 -4.98
N LYS A 39 -11.96 -2.69 -4.69
CA LYS A 39 -13.12 -3.22 -3.94
C LYS A 39 -13.09 -2.89 -2.44
N MET A 40 -11.92 -2.59 -1.87
CA MET A 40 -11.78 -2.27 -0.44
C MET A 40 -12.37 -0.91 -0.06
N LYS A 41 -13.05 -0.88 1.09
CA LYS A 41 -13.53 0.36 1.70
C LYS A 41 -12.38 1.20 2.23
N VAL A 42 -12.55 2.51 2.29
CA VAL A 42 -11.54 3.44 2.84
C VAL A 42 -11.15 3.07 4.28
N SER A 43 -12.12 2.63 5.10
CA SER A 43 -11.86 2.15 6.47
C SER A 43 -10.93 0.95 6.50
N GLU A 44 -11.09 -0.02 5.60
CA GLU A 44 -10.20 -1.19 5.48
C GLU A 44 -8.80 -0.78 5.05
N LYS A 45 -8.69 0.14 4.07
CA LYS A 45 -7.40 0.71 3.63
C LYS A 45 -6.65 1.37 4.78
N ILE A 46 -7.36 2.10 5.65
CA ILE A 46 -6.77 2.74 6.85
C ILE A 46 -6.21 1.68 7.81
N VAL A 47 -6.89 0.55 8.00
CA VAL A 47 -6.41 -0.54 8.87
C VAL A 47 -5.08 -1.09 8.34
N TYR A 48 -4.93 -1.31 7.04
CA TYR A 48 -3.67 -1.78 6.45
C TYR A 48 -2.53 -0.77 6.59
N VAL A 49 -2.80 0.53 6.39
CA VAL A 49 -1.83 1.61 6.66
C VAL A 49 -1.35 1.54 8.11
N TYR A 50 -2.28 1.40 9.06
CA TYR A 50 -1.95 1.30 10.47
C TYR A 50 -1.10 0.06 10.77
N MET A 51 -1.45 -1.10 10.21
CA MET A 51 -0.69 -2.34 10.41
C MET A 51 0.75 -2.23 9.89
N LYS A 52 0.97 -1.65 8.71
CA LYS A 52 2.32 -1.41 8.17
C LYS A 52 3.13 -0.48 9.05
N ARG A 53 2.56 0.66 9.46
CA ARG A 53 3.24 1.61 10.35
C ARG A 53 3.59 1.00 11.70
N LYS A 54 2.67 0.22 12.28
CA LYS A 54 2.91 -0.49 13.54
C LYS A 54 4.08 -1.48 13.38
N TYR A 55 4.09 -2.26 12.30
CA TYR A 55 5.18 -3.18 12.00
C TYR A 55 6.52 -2.44 11.88
N GLU A 56 6.60 -1.40 11.05
CA GLU A 56 7.83 -0.62 10.86
C GLU A 56 8.32 0.04 12.14
N ALA A 57 7.42 0.58 12.96
CA ALA A 57 7.77 1.18 14.24
C ALA A 57 8.37 0.14 15.20
N MET A 58 7.75 -1.05 15.31
CA MET A 58 8.27 -2.13 16.14
C MET A 58 9.65 -2.60 15.63
N THR A 59 9.83 -2.74 14.32
CA THR A 59 11.13 -3.12 13.72
C THR A 59 12.21 -2.07 13.98
N LYS A 60 11.90 -0.78 13.84
CA LYS A 60 12.86 0.33 14.10
C LYS A 60 13.30 0.40 15.55
N LEU A 61 12.43 0.00 16.48
CA LEU A 61 12.74 -0.09 17.90
C LEU A 61 13.53 -1.36 18.28
N GLY A 62 13.89 -2.21 17.30
CA GLY A 62 14.64 -3.43 17.54
C GLY A 62 13.79 -4.62 17.99
N PHE A 63 12.46 -4.50 18.00
CA PHE A 63 11.59 -5.63 18.32
C PHE A 63 11.50 -6.60 17.13
N LYS A 64 11.43 -7.90 17.44
CA LYS A 64 11.12 -8.96 16.48
C LYS A 64 9.62 -8.93 16.15
N ALA A 65 9.23 -7.97 15.32
CA ALA A 65 7.87 -7.82 14.84
C ALA A 65 7.50 -8.94 13.85
N ILE A 66 6.28 -9.47 13.98
CA ILE A 66 5.75 -10.44 13.00
C ILE A 66 5.34 -9.67 11.74
N LEU A 67 5.89 -10.08 10.59
CA LEU A 67 5.52 -9.51 9.29
C LEU A 67 4.02 -9.73 9.03
N PRO A 68 3.22 -8.66 8.82
CA PRO A 68 1.80 -8.77 8.55
C PRO A 68 1.54 -9.65 7.32
N PRO A 69 0.48 -10.51 7.34
CA PRO A 69 0.21 -11.45 6.24
C PRO A 69 0.08 -10.78 4.87
N PHE A 70 -0.57 -9.61 4.79
CA PHE A 70 -0.75 -8.89 3.52
C PHE A 70 0.58 -8.42 2.90
N MET A 71 1.62 -8.17 3.72
CA MET A 71 2.94 -7.77 3.23
C MET A 71 3.74 -8.96 2.68
N ARG A 72 3.30 -10.20 2.89
CA ARG A 72 3.95 -11.41 2.37
C ARG A 72 3.66 -11.63 0.88
N ASN A 73 2.52 -11.14 0.38
CA ASN A 73 2.12 -11.27 -1.02
C ASN A 73 2.79 -10.21 -1.92
N LYS A 74 4.13 -10.20 -1.94
CA LYS A 74 4.91 -9.49 -2.95
C LYS A 74 4.93 -10.35 -4.22
N ARG A 75 3.90 -10.23 -5.07
CA ARG A 75 3.89 -10.80 -6.45
C ARG A 75 5.25 -10.51 -7.11
N VAL A 76 6.02 -11.42 -7.71
CA VAL A 76 5.77 -12.67 -8.48
C VAL A 76 4.83 -12.47 -9.67
N ALA A 77 4.80 -11.27 -10.25
CA ALA A 77 4.09 -11.02 -11.51
C ALA A 77 4.98 -10.47 -12.64
N ASP A 78 6.31 -10.45 -12.47
CA ASP A 78 7.24 -9.97 -13.51
C ASP A 78 8.15 -11.08 -14.10
N PHE A 79 8.02 -12.34 -13.68
CA PHE A 79 8.88 -13.44 -14.18
C PHE A 79 8.15 -14.73 -14.54
N GLN A 80 6.84 -14.68 -14.82
CA GLN A 80 6.18 -15.82 -15.48
C GLN A 80 6.26 -15.66 -17.01
N GLY A 81 7.49 -15.58 -17.52
CA GLY A 81 7.80 -16.00 -18.88
C GLY A 81 8.20 -17.46 -18.80
N ASN A 82 7.21 -18.35 -18.82
CA ASN A 82 7.48 -19.75 -19.15
C ASN A 82 7.95 -19.77 -20.60
N ASP A 83 9.21 -20.06 -20.85
CA ASP A 83 9.67 -20.80 -22.03
C ASP A 83 10.71 -21.81 -21.52
N PHE A 84 10.19 -22.89 -20.94
CA PHE A 84 10.88 -24.16 -20.95
C PHE A 84 10.96 -24.58 -22.42
N ASP A 85 12.11 -24.39 -23.05
CA ASP A 85 12.60 -25.20 -24.17
C ASP A 85 13.89 -24.56 -24.71
N ASN A 86 15.04 -25.11 -24.34
CA ASN A 86 16.22 -25.13 -25.22
C ASN A 86 17.21 -26.20 -24.71
N ASP A 87 16.91 -27.42 -25.18
CA ASP A 87 17.81 -28.47 -25.67
C ASP A 87 19.19 -28.69 -25.00
N PRO A 88 19.41 -29.84 -24.31
CA PRO A 88 20.72 -30.22 -23.83
C PRO A 88 21.56 -30.77 -25.00
N ASN A 89 22.43 -29.91 -25.53
CA ASN A 89 23.75 -30.23 -26.11
C ASN A 89 24.04 -31.73 -26.30
N ARG A 90 23.60 -32.29 -27.43
CA ARG A 90 24.13 -33.54 -28.00
C ARG A 90 24.98 -33.19 -29.21
N GLY A 91 26.29 -33.40 -29.11
CA GLY A 91 27.15 -33.38 -30.29
C GLY A 91 28.59 -33.02 -29.99
N ASN A 92 29.29 -33.91 -29.30
CA ASN A 92 30.73 -34.02 -29.44
C ASN A 92 31.05 -34.77 -30.75
N GLN A 93 31.69 -34.09 -31.70
CA GLN A 93 32.55 -34.71 -32.71
C GLN A 93 33.88 -33.98 -32.72
#